data_AF-A0A840KEF4-F1
#
_entry.id   AF-A0A840KEF4-F1
#
_cell.length_a   1.000
_cell.length_b   1.000
_cell.length_c   1.000
_cell.angle_alpha   90.00
_cell.angle_beta   90.00
_cell.angle_gamma   90.00
#
_symmetry.space_group_name_H-M   'P 1'
#
loop_
_entity.id
_entity.type
_entity.pdbx_description
1 polymer ?
#
loop_
_entity_poly.entity_id
_entity_poly.type
_entity_poly.pdbx_seq_one_letter_code
_entity_poly.pdbx_strand_id
1 'polypeptide(L)'
;MLKKLFNFFRSERDHFTDKKTTLPEKTKVRTEKLYFDVGPKPEQAPKEKIENLFALVENYKEYCLEKTSNQHNMKVSHYKIIDKDDMTETFKITGDAFIFHNEHKTLRIESEYFVKYIQQEYNPLTQLLENAYD
;
A
#
# COMPACT_ATOMS: atom_id res chain seq x y z
N MET A 1 19.61 2.22 6.45
CA MET A 1 19.47 1.83 5.02
C MET A 1 18.56 2.75 4.21
N LEU A 2 17.72 3.59 4.84
CA LEU A 2 16.88 4.63 4.22
C LEU A 2 17.59 5.57 3.23
N LYS A 3 18.91 5.82 3.41
CA LYS A 3 19.70 6.66 2.51
C LYS A 3 19.80 6.09 1.08
N LYS A 4 19.75 4.75 0.91
CA LYS A 4 19.87 4.12 -0.42
C LYS A 4 18.61 4.32 -1.26
N LEU A 5 17.44 4.21 -0.63
CA LEU A 5 16.15 4.44 -1.28
C LEU A 5 15.99 5.93 -1.65
N PHE A 6 16.38 6.84 -0.75
CA PHE A 6 16.41 8.28 -1.05
C PHE A 6 17.36 8.65 -2.19
N ASN A 7 18.52 8.01 -2.29
CA ASN A 7 19.50 8.28 -3.34
C ASN A 7 19.04 7.78 -4.72
N PHE A 8 18.25 6.70 -4.78
CA PHE A 8 17.67 6.19 -6.02
C PHE A 8 16.78 7.26 -6.70
N PHE A 9 15.86 7.88 -5.95
CA PHE A 9 14.98 8.97 -6.43
C PHE A 9 15.67 10.34 -6.56
N ARG A 10 16.94 10.46 -6.15
CA ARG A 10 17.70 11.72 -6.25
C ARG A 10 18.55 11.76 -7.51
N SER A 11 19.07 10.61 -7.97
CA SER A 11 19.97 10.54 -9.14
C SER A 11 19.32 10.90 -10.48
N GLU A 12 17.98 10.91 -10.57
CA GLU A 12 17.26 11.28 -11.80
C GLU A 12 17.00 12.79 -11.96
N ARG A 13 17.42 13.63 -11.00
CA ARG A 13 17.05 15.06 -10.97
C ARG A 13 18.18 16.05 -11.28
N ASP A 14 19.39 15.60 -11.57
CA ASP A 14 20.57 16.48 -11.61
C ASP A 14 20.88 17.15 -12.98
N HIS A 15 19.90 17.31 -13.88
CA HIS A 15 20.07 18.04 -15.16
C HIS A 15 19.34 19.39 -15.24
N PHE A 16 19.29 20.16 -14.16
CA PHE A 16 18.95 21.59 -14.24
C PHE A 16 19.88 22.44 -13.35
N THR A 17 20.81 23.13 -14.01
CA THR A 17 21.64 24.21 -13.47
C THR A 17 20.80 25.47 -13.23
N ASP A 18 20.96 26.18 -12.12
CA ASP A 18 21.92 27.30 -11.98
C ASP A 18 21.58 28.22 -10.76
N LYS A 19 22.65 28.65 -10.07
CA LYS A 19 22.86 29.87 -9.23
C LYS A 19 22.39 30.03 -7.76
N LYS A 20 23.41 30.42 -6.98
CA LYS A 20 23.56 30.79 -5.54
C LYS A 20 22.69 31.97 -5.08
N THR A 21 22.39 32.06 -3.77
CA THR A 21 22.71 33.19 -2.85
C THR A 21 22.57 32.74 -1.37
N THR A 22 23.32 33.40 -0.48
CA THR A 22 23.80 33.06 0.89
C THR A 22 22.81 33.20 2.08
N LEU A 23 23.12 32.45 3.16
CA LEU A 23 22.61 32.36 4.56
C LEU A 23 22.59 33.70 5.37
N PRO A 24 22.03 33.82 6.62
CA PRO A 24 21.74 32.77 7.64
C PRO A 24 20.45 32.90 8.52
N GLU A 25 20.23 31.85 9.34
CA GLU A 25 19.69 31.85 10.72
C GLU A 25 18.18 32.05 11.00
N LYS A 26 17.46 30.96 11.30
CA LYS A 26 17.09 30.52 12.68
C LYS A 26 16.02 29.43 12.61
N THR A 27 16.34 28.34 13.30
CA THR A 27 15.60 27.08 13.37
C THR A 27 14.18 27.30 13.92
N LYS A 28 13.19 27.25 13.03
CA LYS A 28 11.82 26.82 13.35
C LYS A 28 11.61 25.51 12.61
N VAL A 29 11.58 24.39 13.33
CA VAL A 29 11.17 23.11 12.75
C VAL A 29 9.68 23.22 12.45
N ARG A 30 9.38 23.70 11.24
CA ARG A 30 8.06 23.65 10.64
C ARG A 30 7.91 22.20 10.18
N THR A 31 6.97 21.49 10.77
CA THR A 31 6.54 20.18 10.27
C THR A 31 5.89 20.41 8.91
N GLU A 32 6.70 20.41 7.85
CA GLU A 32 6.20 20.44 6.50
C GLU A 32 5.53 19.10 6.24
N LYS A 33 4.20 19.12 6.20
CA LYS A 33 3.44 18.02 5.61
C LYS A 33 3.96 17.85 4.18
N LEU A 34 4.73 16.80 3.95
CA LEU A 34 5.08 16.31 2.63
C LEU A 34 3.79 15.81 1.99
N TYR A 35 3.03 16.74 1.40
CA TYR A 35 2.04 16.39 0.40
C TYR A 35 2.84 16.03 -0.84
N PHE A 36 2.89 14.74 -1.17
CA PHE A 36 3.27 14.36 -2.52
C PHE A 36 2.22 14.98 -3.43
N ASP A 37 2.64 15.93 -4.27
CA ASP A 37 1.81 16.44 -5.36
C ASP A 37 1.74 15.32 -6.40
N VAL A 38 0.90 14.32 -6.12
CA VAL A 38 0.49 13.31 -7.07
C VAL A 38 -0.50 14.05 -7.94
N GLY A 39 -0.01 14.64 -9.04
CA GLY A 39 -0.86 15.30 -10.03
C GLY A 39 -2.07 14.42 -10.37
N PRO A 40 -3.18 15.02 -10.86
CA PRO A 40 -4.45 14.33 -11.00
C PRO A 40 -4.26 12.97 -11.66
N LYS A 41 -4.56 11.91 -10.90
CA LYS A 41 -4.51 10.54 -11.38
C LYS A 41 -5.37 10.50 -12.64
N PRO A 42 -4.88 10.03 -13.80
CA PRO A 42 -5.72 9.88 -14.98
C PRO A 42 -6.94 9.08 -14.56
N GLU A 43 -8.13 9.63 -14.83
CA GLU A 43 -9.40 9.06 -14.44
C GLU A 43 -9.44 7.63 -15.01
N GLN A 44 -9.29 6.65 -14.14
CA GLN A 44 -9.29 5.25 -14.56
C GLN A 44 -10.70 4.96 -15.06
N ALA A 45 -10.80 4.42 -16.28
CA ALA A 45 -12.09 4.03 -16.84
C ALA A 45 -12.82 3.14 -15.82
N PRO A 46 -14.13 3.38 -15.60
CA PRO A 46 -14.89 2.62 -14.63
C PRO A 46 -14.77 1.13 -14.95
N LYS A 47 -14.34 0.34 -13.96
CA LYS A 47 -14.16 -1.10 -14.17
C LYS A 47 -15.51 -1.76 -14.45
N GLU A 48 -15.52 -2.72 -15.37
CA GLU A 48 -16.73 -3.45 -15.75
C GLU A 48 -17.38 -4.15 -14.56
N LYS A 49 -18.72 -4.25 -14.62
CA LYS A 49 -19.52 -4.97 -13.63
C LYS A 49 -19.25 -6.46 -13.76
N ILE A 50 -19.03 -7.13 -12.63
CA ILE A 50 -18.77 -8.57 -12.59
C ILE A 50 -20.09 -9.28 -12.30
N GLU A 51 -20.54 -10.12 -13.23
CA GLU A 51 -21.79 -10.89 -13.08
C GLU A 51 -21.62 -12.09 -12.15
N ASN A 52 -20.50 -12.80 -12.25
CA ASN A 52 -20.18 -13.95 -11.41
C ASN A 52 -18.74 -13.88 -10.88
N LEU A 53 -18.60 -13.34 -9.67
CA LEU A 53 -17.30 -13.18 -9.03
C LEU A 53 -16.63 -14.52 -8.70
N PHE A 54 -17.40 -15.51 -8.24
CA PHE A 54 -16.84 -16.80 -7.84
C PHE A 54 -16.26 -17.57 -9.01
N ALA A 55 -16.94 -17.56 -10.17
CA ALA A 55 -16.41 -18.15 -11.40
C ALA A 55 -15.15 -17.40 -11.89
N LEU A 56 -15.14 -16.07 -11.78
CA LEU A 56 -13.97 -15.26 -12.18
C LEU A 56 -12.71 -15.61 -11.38
N VAL A 57 -12.85 -15.79 -10.06
CA VAL A 57 -11.72 -15.99 -9.15
C VAL A 57 -11.40 -17.46 -8.87
N GLU A 58 -12.04 -18.41 -9.55
CA GLU A 58 -11.85 -19.86 -9.32
C GLU A 58 -10.38 -20.27 -9.45
N ASN A 59 -9.69 -19.72 -10.46
CA ASN A 59 -8.29 -20.02 -10.76
C ASN A 59 -7.30 -18.98 -10.21
N TYR A 60 -7.77 -18.06 -9.36
CA TYR A 60 -6.91 -17.01 -8.80
C TYR A 60 -6.04 -17.57 -7.69
N LYS A 61 -4.85 -16.99 -7.52
CA LYS A 61 -4.01 -17.26 -6.36
C LYS A 61 -4.66 -16.65 -5.13
N GLU A 62 -4.59 -17.38 -4.03
CA GLU A 62 -5.06 -16.91 -2.73
C GLU A 62 -3.87 -16.51 -1.86
N TYR A 63 -3.99 -15.36 -1.21
CA TYR A 63 -3.03 -14.86 -0.24
C TYR A 63 -3.77 -14.44 1.02
N CYS A 64 -3.47 -15.11 2.12
CA CYS A 64 -3.95 -14.74 3.45
C CYS A 64 -3.21 -13.48 3.89
N LEU A 65 -3.92 -12.36 3.95
CA LEU A 65 -3.34 -11.08 4.38
C LEU A 65 -2.96 -11.16 5.87
N GLU A 66 -3.65 -11.98 6.65
CA GLU A 66 -3.31 -12.20 8.04
C GLU A 66 -3.72 -13.52 8.66
N LYS A 67 -2.86 -14.02 9.56
CA LYS A 67 -3.13 -15.22 10.35
C LYS A 67 -3.83 -14.88 11.66
N THR A 68 -5.08 -14.44 11.59
CA THR A 68 -5.96 -14.21 12.74
C THR A 68 -7.14 -15.19 12.72
N SER A 69 -8.07 -15.10 13.67
CA SER A 69 -9.35 -15.81 13.60
C SER A 69 -10.35 -15.19 12.62
N ASN A 70 -10.08 -13.95 12.16
CA ASN A 70 -10.97 -13.17 11.30
C ASN A 70 -10.18 -12.62 10.11
N GLN A 71 -9.85 -13.50 9.17
CA GLN A 71 -8.84 -13.26 8.15
C GLN A 71 -9.41 -12.60 6.89
N HIS A 72 -8.67 -11.64 6.34
CA HIS A 72 -8.82 -11.15 4.99
C HIS A 72 -8.03 -12.05 4.04
N ASN A 73 -8.71 -12.55 3.02
CA ASN A 73 -8.11 -13.36 1.97
C ASN A 73 -8.16 -12.61 0.65
N MET A 74 -6.99 -12.34 0.07
CA MET A 74 -6.88 -11.76 -1.25
C MET A 74 -6.86 -12.86 -2.30
N LYS A 75 -7.82 -12.83 -3.23
CA LYS A 75 -7.76 -13.61 -4.47
C LYS A 75 -7.30 -12.72 -5.61
N VAL A 76 -6.24 -13.12 -6.30
CA VAL A 76 -5.60 -12.32 -7.33
C VAL A 76 -5.03 -13.20 -8.45
N SER A 77 -5.09 -12.71 -9.69
CA SER A 77 -4.44 -13.39 -10.81
C SER A 77 -2.91 -13.44 -10.63
N HIS A 78 -2.28 -12.27 -10.50
CA HIS A 78 -0.84 -12.13 -10.31
C HIS A 78 -0.52 -10.99 -9.34
N TYR A 79 0.42 -11.23 -8.43
CA TYR A 79 0.94 -10.22 -7.52
C TYR A 79 2.44 -10.40 -7.30
N LYS A 80 3.09 -9.32 -6.85
CA LYS A 80 4.45 -9.32 -6.32
C LYS A 80 4.48 -8.46 -5.07
N ILE A 81 5.09 -8.98 -4.00
CA ILE A 81 5.46 -8.16 -2.84
C ILE A 81 6.76 -7.45 -3.21
N ILE A 82 6.71 -6.12 -3.31
CA ILE A 82 7.86 -5.29 -3.73
C ILE A 82 8.63 -4.70 -2.57
N ASP A 83 7.98 -4.58 -1.40
CA ASP A 83 8.60 -4.17 -0.15
C ASP A 83 7.86 -4.81 1.02
N LYS A 84 8.59 -5.13 2.09
CA LYS A 84 8.04 -5.75 3.30
C LYS A 84 8.94 -5.46 4.50
N ASP A 85 8.32 -4.98 5.56
CA ASP A 85 8.92 -4.89 6.89
C ASP A 85 7.94 -5.44 7.95
N ASP A 86 8.23 -5.18 9.24
CA ASP A 86 7.43 -5.68 10.35
C ASP A 86 6.05 -4.98 10.46
N MET A 87 5.88 -3.83 9.80
CA MET A 87 4.70 -2.97 9.90
C MET A 87 3.90 -2.89 8.60
N THR A 88 4.52 -3.18 7.45
CA THR A 88 3.93 -2.95 6.13
C THR A 88 4.33 -4.02 5.13
N GLU A 89 3.39 -4.33 4.22
CA GLU A 89 3.65 -5.11 3.03
C GLU A 89 3.11 -4.35 1.81
N THR A 90 3.98 -4.06 0.85
CA THR A 90 3.60 -3.37 -0.39
C THR A 90 3.46 -4.36 -1.53
N PHE A 91 2.27 -4.39 -2.11
CA PHE A 91 1.92 -5.27 -3.22
C PHE A 91 1.89 -4.48 -4.53
N LYS A 92 2.37 -5.12 -5.60
CA LYS A 92 2.11 -4.77 -6.99
C LYS A 92 1.19 -5.84 -7.58
N ILE A 93 0.01 -5.45 -8.02
CA ILE A 93 -1.04 -6.31 -8.58
C ILE A 93 -1.08 -6.14 -10.09
N THR A 94 -1.27 -7.24 -10.82
CA THR A 94 -1.51 -7.22 -12.26
C THR A 94 -2.83 -7.92 -12.55
N GLY A 95 -3.76 -7.18 -13.17
CA GLY A 95 -5.15 -7.61 -13.37
C GLY A 95 -6.02 -7.27 -12.17
N ASP A 96 -7.06 -8.07 -11.96
CA ASP A 96 -7.97 -7.89 -10.82
C ASP A 96 -7.49 -8.65 -9.58
N ALA A 97 -7.79 -8.03 -8.44
CA ALA A 97 -7.64 -8.62 -7.12
C ALA A 97 -8.84 -8.26 -6.25
N PHE A 98 -9.25 -9.21 -5.42
CA PHE A 98 -10.43 -9.11 -4.58
C PHE A 98 -10.08 -9.53 -3.15
N ILE A 99 -10.54 -8.77 -2.17
CA ILE A 99 -10.34 -9.06 -0.75
C ILE A 99 -11.67 -9.58 -0.19
N PHE A 100 -11.64 -10.81 0.31
CA PHE A 100 -12.74 -11.48 0.97
C PHE A 100 -12.55 -11.43 2.48
N HIS A 101 -13.62 -11.11 3.19
CA HIS A 101 -13.67 -11.06 4.64
C HIS A 101 -15.08 -11.41 5.10
N ASN A 102 -15.23 -11.82 6.36
CA ASN A 102 -16.51 -12.27 6.89
C ASN A 102 -17.39 -11.12 7.41
N GLU A 103 -16.82 -9.97 7.74
CA GLU A 103 -17.55 -8.86 8.37
C GLU A 103 -17.95 -7.77 7.38
N HIS A 104 -17.29 -7.70 6.22
CA HIS A 104 -17.59 -6.72 5.18
C HIS A 104 -17.80 -7.37 3.80
N LYS A 105 -18.34 -6.58 2.87
CA LYS A 105 -18.51 -7.03 1.48
C LYS A 105 -17.17 -7.18 0.79
N THR A 106 -17.08 -8.08 -0.20
CA THR A 106 -15.87 -8.23 -1.00
C THR A 106 -15.43 -6.91 -1.63
N LEU A 107 -14.16 -6.56 -1.44
CA LEU A 107 -13.55 -5.35 -1.99
C LEU A 107 -12.78 -5.69 -3.25
N ARG A 108 -12.86 -4.84 -4.29
CA ARG A 108 -12.02 -4.95 -5.49
C ARG A 108 -10.89 -3.93 -5.37
N ILE A 109 -9.65 -4.36 -5.56
CA ILE A 109 -8.51 -3.46 -5.56
C ILE A 109 -8.51 -2.65 -6.88
N GLU A 110 -8.47 -1.33 -6.75
CA GLU A 110 -8.55 -0.39 -7.89
C GLU A 110 -7.18 0.11 -8.35
N SER A 111 -6.17 -0.02 -7.50
CA SER A 111 -4.81 0.45 -7.78
C SER A 111 -3.88 -0.70 -8.14
N GLU A 112 -2.91 -0.44 -9.03
CA GLU A 112 -1.81 -1.39 -9.29
C GLU A 112 -0.99 -1.65 -8.02
N TYR A 113 -0.89 -0.65 -7.15
CA TYR A 113 -0.17 -0.76 -5.88
C TYR A 113 -1.12 -0.56 -4.71
N PHE A 114 -1.02 -1.43 -3.73
CA PHE A 114 -1.63 -1.21 -2.42
C PHE A 114 -0.65 -1.60 -1.32
N VAL A 115 -0.81 -0.95 -0.16
CA VAL A 115 -0.02 -1.19 1.04
C VAL A 115 -0.96 -1.76 2.08
N LYS A 116 -0.54 -2.88 2.65
CA LYS A 116 -1.15 -3.49 3.82
C LYS A 116 -0.42 -2.96 5.05
N TYR A 117 -1.16 -2.50 6.05
CA TYR A 117 -0.60 -2.10 7.32
C TYR A 117 -0.83 -3.18 8.37
N ILE A 118 0.19 -3.44 9.16
CA ILE A 118 0.14 -4.33 10.32
C ILE A 118 0.00 -3.44 11.54
N GLN A 119 -1.19 -3.45 12.13
CA GLN A 119 -1.49 -2.75 13.35
C GLN A 119 -1.27 -3.69 14.54
N GLN A 120 -0.93 -3.13 15.69
CA GLN A 120 -0.87 -3.85 16.95
C GLN A 120 -2.17 -3.58 17.69
N GLU A 121 -3.00 -4.60 17.87
CA GLU A 121 -4.25 -4.50 18.61
C GLU A 121 -4.17 -5.27 19.91
N TYR A 122 -4.71 -4.66 20.97
CA TYR A 122 -4.82 -5.32 22.26
C TYR A 122 -6.07 -6.19 22.29
N ASN A 123 -5.88 -7.50 22.43
CA ASN A 123 -6.98 -8.44 22.59
C ASN A 123 -7.42 -8.47 24.06
N PRO A 124 -8.64 -8.00 24.40
CA PRO A 124 -9.07 -7.89 25.80
C PRO A 124 -9.35 -9.24 26.46
N LEU A 125 -9.54 -10.31 25.68
CA LEU A 125 -9.80 -11.66 26.20
C LEU A 125 -8.50 -12.38 26.54
N THR A 126 -7.50 -12.30 25.65
CA THR A 126 -6.19 -12.95 25.87
C THR A 126 -5.22 -12.05 26.64
N GLN A 127 -5.50 -10.74 26.71
CA GLN A 127 -4.63 -9.70 27.29
C GLN A 127 -3.26 -9.58 26.60
N LEU A 128 -3.19 -10.01 25.33
CA LEU A 128 -1.99 -9.94 24.51
C LEU A 128 -2.14 -8.87 23.44
N LEU A 129 -1.00 -8.28 23.06
CA LEU A 129 -0.91 -7.44 21.88
C LEU A 129 -0.69 -8.37 20.68
N GLU A 130 -1.59 -8.30 19.72
CA GLU A 130 -1.62 -9.17 18.54
C GLU A 130 -1.58 -8.32 17.27
N ASN A 131 -1.02 -8.89 16.20
CA ASN A 131 -1.04 -8.23 14.90
C ASN A 131 -2.47 -8.28 14.34
N ALA A 132 -3.07 -7.12 14.14
CA ALA A 132 -4.27 -6.94 13.36
C ALA A 132 -3.92 -6.29 12.02
N TYR A 133 -4.82 -6.41 11.07
CA TYR A 133 -4.55 -6.05 9.68
C TYR A 133 -5.72 -5.28 9.12
N ASP A 134 -5.36 -4.16 8.50
CA ASP A 134 -6.24 -3.12 7.96
C ASP A 134 -5.64 -2.63 6.62
#